data_AF-A0A7J4M1K6-F1
#
_entry.id   AF-A0A7J4M1K6-F1
#
_cell.length_a   1.000
_cell.length_b   1.000
_cell.length_c   1.000
_cell.angle_alpha   90.00
_cell.angle_beta   90.00
_cell.angle_gamma   90.00
#
_symmetry.space_group_name_H-M   'P 1'
#
loop_
_entity.id
_entity.type
_entity.pdbx_description
1 polymer ?
#
loop_
_entity_poly.entity_id
_entity_poly.type
_entity_poly.pdbx_seq_one_letter_code
_entity_poly.pdbx_strand_id
1 'polypeptide(L)'
;MTLNGNLIVNGTGELVVKDSELIFLQDYNQQYRVVVTEDASLLMENVKLSTGSKWFNFYYDKRAKATLNNVFGDDCCTPWHGSSDNATFLIKNSMIGLTVNQNVNVIAENSSLFFELVLANVSGTYTLPQGFMERYDLEIVNNENAMIKISAKNSEFTDWGATLDKYTDITFRNSKMTIGINAGSDWSRPSPKVQVSGLKNKVYDDYPLEVDTNKLRLINTFVRDWYPQAWNGAQIEISNSDLADIANSGQDSTIIIRNSKASIATAREQVTYKFYDSAIEGDVIAHDDSKIYLYNTKVKGKMFETGNGMIFVNDERI
;
A
#
# COMPACT_ATOMS: atom_id res chain seq x y z
N MET A 1 2.70 14.73 21.86
CA MET A 1 3.66 15.51 21.03
C MET A 1 3.00 15.79 19.70
N THR A 2 3.08 17.03 19.22
CA THR A 2 2.59 17.42 17.89
C THR A 2 3.77 17.51 16.94
N LEU A 3 3.67 16.86 15.79
CA LEU A 3 4.71 16.75 14.78
C LEU A 3 4.22 17.37 13.47
N ASN A 4 5.04 18.24 12.89
CA ASN A 4 4.85 18.79 11.56
C ASN A 4 6.15 18.60 10.78
N GLY A 5 6.19 17.59 9.93
CA GLY A 5 7.40 17.19 9.20
C GLY A 5 7.66 15.69 9.24
N ASN A 6 8.72 15.29 8.52
CA ASN A 6 9.21 13.92 8.54
C ASN A 6 9.95 13.62 9.85
N LEU A 7 9.85 12.38 10.30
CA LEU A 7 10.69 11.85 11.36
C LEU A 7 11.60 10.77 10.76
N ILE A 8 12.90 10.87 10.98
CA ILE A 8 13.88 9.93 10.41
C ILE A 8 14.77 9.39 11.53
N VAL A 9 14.85 8.07 11.63
CA VAL A 9 15.77 7.34 12.50
C VAL A 9 16.63 6.44 11.61
N ASN A 10 17.95 6.63 11.65
CA ASN A 10 18.89 5.94 10.76
C ASN A 10 20.17 5.49 11.50
N GLY A 11 21.07 4.81 10.80
CA GLY A 11 22.28 4.24 11.39
C GLY A 11 21.92 3.22 12.45
N THR A 12 22.39 3.46 13.67
CA THR A 12 22.07 2.68 14.87
C THR A 12 21.21 3.48 15.85
N GLY A 13 20.53 4.53 15.36
CA GLY A 13 19.69 5.39 16.17
C GLY A 13 18.49 4.65 16.76
N GLU A 14 18.04 5.10 17.92
CA GLU A 14 16.88 4.56 18.58
C GLU A 14 15.90 5.69 18.91
N LEU A 15 14.64 5.52 18.50
CA LEU A 15 13.52 6.36 18.93
C LEU A 15 12.65 5.59 19.91
N VAL A 16 12.51 6.12 21.12
CA VAL A 16 11.63 5.60 22.16
C VAL A 16 10.49 6.58 22.41
N VAL A 17 9.25 6.10 22.31
CA VAL A 17 8.04 6.86 22.62
C VAL A 17 7.18 6.05 23.60
N LYS A 18 6.87 6.64 24.75
CA LYS A 18 6.09 5.97 25.81
C LYS A 18 5.00 6.85 26.37
N ASP A 19 3.88 6.24 26.75
CA ASP A 19 2.79 6.85 27.51
C ASP A 19 2.37 8.21 26.92
N SER A 20 2.19 8.23 25.60
CA SER A 20 2.12 9.46 24.82
C SER A 20 1.12 9.35 23.67
N GLU A 21 0.63 10.51 23.26
CA GLU A 21 -0.05 10.69 21.99
C GLU A 21 0.89 11.38 21.00
N LEU A 22 1.00 10.86 19.78
CA LEU A 22 1.68 11.49 18.66
C LEU A 22 0.65 11.99 17.66
N ILE A 23 0.63 13.29 17.42
CA ILE A 23 -0.29 13.95 16.49
C ILE A 23 0.52 14.43 15.29
N PHE A 24 0.27 13.83 14.13
CA PHE A 24 0.91 14.19 12.85
C PHE A 24 0.05 15.20 12.11
N LEU A 25 0.49 16.45 12.09
CA LEU A 25 -0.18 17.50 11.32
C LEU A 25 0.22 17.39 9.85
N GLN A 26 -0.78 17.27 8.99
CA GLN A 26 -0.62 17.26 7.54
C GLN A 26 -1.71 18.14 6.90
N ASP A 27 -1.40 18.75 5.76
CA ASP A 27 -2.33 19.50 4.92
C ASP A 27 -3.08 18.58 3.95
N TYR A 28 -2.43 17.50 3.50
CA TYR A 28 -2.97 16.49 2.58
C TYR A 28 -2.37 15.10 2.86
N ASN A 29 -2.96 14.06 2.28
CA ASN A 29 -2.53 12.66 2.48
C ASN A 29 -1.06 12.43 2.11
N GLN A 30 -0.30 11.73 2.96
CA GLN A 30 1.09 11.33 2.73
C GLN A 30 2.04 12.51 2.44
N GLN A 31 1.78 13.69 3.02
CA GLN A 31 2.70 14.83 2.99
C GLN A 31 4.02 14.53 3.70
N TYR A 32 3.93 13.85 4.84
CA TYR A 32 5.06 13.46 5.67
C TYR A 32 5.03 11.97 5.97
N ARG A 33 6.18 11.46 6.42
CA ARG A 33 6.36 10.06 6.80
C ARG A 33 7.32 9.92 7.98
N VAL A 34 7.21 8.79 8.66
CA VAL A 34 8.24 8.31 9.58
C VAL A 34 9.10 7.28 8.84
N VAL A 35 10.43 7.41 8.90
CA VAL A 35 11.38 6.46 8.30
C VAL A 35 12.29 5.90 9.37
N VAL A 36 12.38 4.57 9.44
CA VAL A 36 13.33 3.85 10.28
C VAL A 36 14.15 2.94 9.35
N THR A 37 15.45 3.18 9.25
CA THR A 37 16.30 2.53 8.24
C THR A 37 17.60 2.01 8.86
N GLU A 38 18.30 1.17 8.12
CA GLU A 38 19.61 0.60 8.49
C GLU A 38 19.48 -0.31 9.71
N ASP A 39 20.19 -0.05 10.79
CA ASP A 39 20.14 -0.81 12.04
C ASP A 39 19.33 -0.09 13.13
N ALA A 40 18.54 0.93 12.74
CA ALA A 40 17.79 1.75 13.67
C ALA A 40 16.59 1.01 14.31
N SER A 41 16.21 1.45 15.51
CA SER A 41 15.07 0.93 16.24
C SER A 41 14.00 1.98 16.54
N LEU A 42 12.75 1.54 16.49
CA LEU A 42 11.59 2.25 17.01
C LEU A 42 10.92 1.41 18.10
N LEU A 43 10.81 1.98 19.29
CA LEU A 43 10.07 1.42 20.42
C LEU A 43 8.89 2.33 20.74
N MET A 44 7.68 1.80 20.63
CA MET A 44 6.45 2.47 21.05
C MET A 44 5.73 1.64 22.12
N GLU A 45 5.44 2.25 23.26
CA GLU A 45 4.73 1.63 24.38
C GLU A 45 3.61 2.53 24.89
N ASN A 46 2.37 2.05 24.89
CA ASN A 46 1.18 2.83 25.28
C ASN A 46 1.08 4.13 24.47
N VAL A 47 1.05 4.00 23.14
CA VAL A 47 1.07 5.14 22.21
C VAL A 47 -0.22 5.24 21.42
N LYS A 48 -0.79 6.44 21.38
CA LYS A 48 -1.86 6.80 20.45
C LYS A 48 -1.29 7.58 19.27
N LEU A 49 -1.74 7.27 18.06
CA LEU A 49 -1.34 7.92 16.83
C LEU A 49 -2.55 8.64 16.21
N SER A 50 -2.44 9.93 15.96
CA SER A 50 -3.46 10.73 15.28
C SER A 50 -2.86 11.39 14.04
N THR A 51 -3.62 11.44 12.96
CA THR A 51 -3.17 11.94 11.64
C THR A 51 -4.10 13.02 11.09
N GLY A 52 -5.09 13.47 11.87
CA GLY A 52 -6.14 14.37 11.42
C GLY A 52 -7.01 13.75 10.33
N SER A 53 -7.27 12.44 10.42
CA SER A 53 -8.01 11.66 9.41
C SER A 53 -7.38 11.64 8.01
N LYS A 54 -6.06 11.85 7.93
CA LYS A 54 -5.28 11.76 6.69
C LYS A 54 -4.44 10.51 6.68
N TRP A 55 -4.15 10.00 5.49
CA TRP A 55 -3.27 8.86 5.35
C TRP A 55 -1.83 9.26 5.69
N PHE A 56 -1.26 8.63 6.71
CA PHE A 56 0.13 8.78 7.13
C PHE A 56 0.87 7.44 7.04
N ASN A 57 2.14 7.46 6.64
CA ASN A 57 2.94 6.24 6.50
C ASN A 57 4.15 6.22 7.44
N PHE A 58 4.38 5.04 8.02
CA PHE A 58 5.66 4.64 8.59
C PHE A 58 6.37 3.73 7.59
N TYR A 59 7.68 3.86 7.44
CA TYR A 59 8.49 3.04 6.54
C TYR A 59 9.69 2.44 7.27
N TYR A 60 9.91 1.14 7.07
CA TYR A 60 10.95 0.34 7.71
C TYR A 60 11.73 -0.45 6.64
N ASP A 61 13.03 -0.26 6.51
CA ASP A 61 13.83 -0.97 5.51
C ASP A 61 15.16 -1.50 6.06
N LYS A 62 15.94 -2.17 5.20
CA LYS A 62 17.24 -2.76 5.52
C LYS A 62 17.22 -3.74 6.71
N ARG A 63 17.54 -3.31 7.93
CA ARG A 63 17.56 -4.12 9.16
C ARG A 63 16.84 -3.42 10.32
N ALA A 64 15.95 -2.49 9.99
CA ALA A 64 15.18 -1.72 10.96
C ALA A 64 14.37 -2.63 11.89
N LYS A 65 14.21 -2.18 13.13
CA LYS A 65 13.47 -2.92 14.16
C LYS A 65 12.34 -2.08 14.72
N ALA A 66 11.13 -2.64 14.76
CA ALA A 66 9.98 -2.02 15.39
C ALA A 66 9.45 -2.91 16.52
N THR A 67 9.34 -2.33 17.72
CA THR A 67 8.62 -2.94 18.84
C THR A 67 7.44 -2.04 19.19
N LEU A 68 6.24 -2.57 18.99
CA LEU A 68 4.97 -1.87 19.18
C LEU A 68 4.19 -2.61 20.27
N ASN A 69 3.98 -1.97 21.41
CA ASN A 69 3.22 -2.52 22.52
C ASN A 69 2.11 -1.55 22.91
N ASN A 70 0.84 -1.97 22.80
CA ASN A 70 -0.31 -1.13 23.13
C ASN A 70 -0.35 0.16 22.27
N VAL A 71 -0.26 0.00 20.94
CA VAL A 71 -0.23 1.08 19.95
C VAL A 71 -1.50 1.08 19.09
N PHE A 72 -2.15 2.24 18.96
CA PHE A 72 -3.41 2.38 18.22
C PHE A 72 -3.53 3.72 17.49
N GLY A 73 -4.27 3.74 16.39
CA GLY A 73 -4.80 4.97 15.80
C GLY A 73 -5.97 5.52 16.62
N ASP A 74 -6.02 6.83 16.84
CA ASP A 74 -7.15 7.51 17.52
C ASP A 74 -8.19 8.05 16.51
N ASP A 75 -7.82 8.16 15.24
CA ASP A 75 -8.67 8.68 14.16
C ASP A 75 -9.25 7.53 13.31
N CYS A 76 -10.04 7.86 12.27
CA CYS A 76 -10.58 6.87 11.33
C CYS A 76 -9.51 6.04 10.58
N CYS A 77 -8.24 6.43 10.64
CA CYS A 77 -7.14 5.76 9.96
C CYS A 77 -5.97 5.56 10.91
N THR A 78 -5.71 4.32 11.31
CA THR A 78 -4.41 3.93 11.86
C THR A 78 -3.34 4.18 10.79
N PRO A 79 -2.20 4.82 11.12
CA PRO A 79 -1.10 4.98 10.17
C PRO A 79 -0.72 3.66 9.52
N TRP A 80 -0.41 3.70 8.22
CA TRP A 80 -0.02 2.51 7.49
C TRP A 80 1.49 2.27 7.64
N HIS A 81 1.88 1.04 7.95
CA HIS A 81 3.29 0.67 8.06
C HIS A 81 3.71 -0.03 6.77
N GLY A 82 4.80 0.41 6.15
CA GLY A 82 5.41 -0.25 4.99
C GLY A 82 6.78 -0.81 5.37
N SER A 83 7.10 -2.03 4.94
CA SER A 83 8.37 -2.67 5.26
C SER A 83 9.01 -3.41 4.09
N SER A 84 10.34 -3.44 4.06
CA SER A 84 11.13 -4.19 3.07
C SER A 84 12.46 -4.72 3.64
N ASP A 85 13.21 -5.45 2.80
CA ASP A 85 14.49 -6.08 3.14
C ASP A 85 14.36 -6.95 4.39
N ASN A 86 15.17 -6.74 5.43
CA ASN A 86 15.25 -7.56 6.64
C ASN A 86 14.67 -6.83 7.87
N ALA A 87 13.66 -5.99 7.67
CA ALA A 87 12.99 -5.34 8.79
C ALA A 87 12.29 -6.36 9.71
N THR A 88 12.28 -6.08 11.01
CA THR A 88 11.69 -6.98 12.01
C THR A 88 10.70 -6.27 12.91
N PHE A 89 9.61 -6.97 13.25
CA PHE A 89 8.50 -6.45 14.03
C PHE A 89 8.17 -7.34 15.21
N LEU A 90 8.05 -6.73 16.38
CA LEU A 90 7.40 -7.30 17.55
C LEU A 90 6.16 -6.45 17.86
N ILE A 91 4.98 -7.04 17.69
CA ILE A 91 3.69 -6.35 17.83
C ILE A 91 2.90 -7.01 18.96
N LYS A 92 2.50 -6.23 19.96
CA LYS A 92 1.74 -6.73 21.11
C LYS A 92 0.59 -5.79 21.45
N ASN A 93 -0.59 -6.37 21.72
CA ASN A 93 -1.76 -5.62 22.17
C ASN A 93 -2.05 -4.39 21.29
N SER A 94 -1.83 -4.46 19.98
CA SER A 94 -1.85 -3.28 19.09
C SER A 94 -2.81 -3.49 17.93
N MET A 95 -3.20 -2.40 17.27
CA MET A 95 -3.92 -2.43 15.99
C MET A 95 -3.01 -1.86 14.90
N ILE A 96 -2.64 -2.67 13.90
CA ILE A 96 -1.65 -2.30 12.90
C ILE A 96 -2.06 -2.76 11.49
N GLY A 97 -1.91 -1.85 10.52
CA GLY A 97 -1.84 -2.17 9.09
C GLY A 97 -0.38 -2.20 8.62
N LEU A 98 0.08 -3.29 7.99
CA LEU A 98 1.47 -3.48 7.61
C LEU A 98 1.64 -4.13 6.22
N THR A 99 2.29 -3.43 5.30
CA THR A 99 2.86 -4.04 4.09
C THR A 99 4.17 -4.75 4.41
N VAL A 100 4.27 -6.03 4.04
CA VAL A 100 5.47 -6.86 4.18
C VAL A 100 6.05 -7.21 2.82
N ASN A 101 7.32 -6.86 2.59
CA ASN A 101 8.03 -7.09 1.34
C ASN A 101 9.38 -7.78 1.58
N GLN A 102 9.71 -8.80 0.79
CA GLN A 102 10.99 -9.54 0.86
C GLN A 102 11.25 -10.33 2.17
N ASN A 103 12.28 -9.96 2.96
CA ASN A 103 12.85 -10.72 4.09
C ASN A 103 12.29 -10.29 5.46
N VAL A 104 11.05 -9.79 5.48
CA VAL A 104 10.44 -9.21 6.70
C VAL A 104 9.96 -10.31 7.64
N ASN A 105 10.27 -10.14 8.93
CA ASN A 105 9.82 -11.01 10.00
C ASN A 105 8.91 -10.30 10.99
N VAL A 106 7.72 -10.86 11.22
CA VAL A 106 6.68 -10.32 12.11
C VAL A 106 6.33 -11.34 13.17
N ILE A 107 6.40 -10.90 14.43
CA ILE A 107 5.87 -11.64 15.59
C ILE A 107 4.78 -10.78 16.22
N ALA A 108 3.54 -11.26 16.19
CA ALA A 108 2.37 -10.57 16.71
C ALA A 108 1.67 -11.36 17.83
N GLU A 109 1.24 -10.68 18.89
CA GLU A 109 0.51 -11.28 20.01
C GLU A 109 -0.65 -10.38 20.45
N ASN A 110 -1.82 -10.97 20.69
CA ASN A 110 -3.01 -10.26 21.19
C ASN A 110 -3.37 -9.00 20.39
N SER A 111 -3.24 -9.04 19.07
CA SER A 111 -3.30 -7.83 18.22
C SER A 111 -4.39 -7.93 17.15
N SER A 112 -4.80 -6.77 16.63
CA SER A 112 -5.69 -6.62 15.48
C SER A 112 -4.84 -6.27 14.25
N LEU A 113 -4.87 -7.13 13.23
CA LEU A 113 -3.87 -7.15 12.17
C LEU A 113 -4.52 -7.00 10.81
N PHE A 114 -3.93 -6.15 9.98
CA PHE A 114 -4.13 -6.10 8.54
C PHE A 114 -2.76 -6.17 7.87
N PHE A 115 -2.49 -7.27 7.15
CA PHE A 115 -1.25 -7.43 6.40
C PHE A 115 -1.47 -7.30 4.90
N GLU A 116 -0.59 -6.57 4.23
CA GLU A 116 -0.45 -6.59 2.78
C GLU A 116 0.84 -7.31 2.39
N LEU A 117 0.76 -8.34 1.54
CA LEU A 117 1.91 -9.10 1.07
C LEU A 117 2.42 -8.56 -0.27
N VAL A 118 3.68 -8.17 -0.38
CA VAL A 118 4.30 -7.88 -1.69
C VAL A 118 4.97 -9.14 -2.22
N LEU A 119 4.46 -9.65 -3.34
CA LEU A 119 4.76 -10.97 -3.87
C LEU A 119 5.50 -10.86 -5.21
N ALA A 120 6.67 -11.47 -5.30
CA ALA A 120 7.52 -11.52 -6.50
C ALA A 120 8.15 -12.91 -6.67
N ASN A 121 8.26 -13.41 -7.90
CA ASN A 121 8.85 -14.72 -8.22
C ASN A 121 8.27 -15.85 -7.36
N VAL A 122 6.95 -15.85 -7.19
CA VAL A 122 6.25 -16.74 -6.27
C VAL A 122 5.03 -17.35 -6.95
N SER A 123 4.80 -18.63 -6.68
CA SER A 123 3.65 -19.35 -7.19
C SER A 123 3.02 -20.18 -6.08
N GLY A 124 1.70 -20.24 -6.04
CA GLY A 124 1.02 -20.99 -4.98
C GLY A 124 -0.46 -20.71 -4.86
N THR A 125 -1.11 -21.49 -4.01
CA THR A 125 -2.50 -21.27 -3.60
C THR A 125 -2.53 -20.94 -2.12
N TYR A 126 -3.18 -19.82 -1.77
CA TYR A 126 -3.24 -19.32 -0.39
C TYR A 126 -4.69 -19.20 0.07
N THR A 127 -4.92 -19.58 1.31
CA THR A 127 -6.14 -19.31 2.07
C THR A 127 -5.74 -18.49 3.28
N LEU A 128 -6.11 -17.21 3.28
CA LEU A 128 -5.73 -16.27 4.32
C LEU A 128 -6.87 -16.17 5.35
N PRO A 129 -6.61 -16.37 6.65
CA PRO A 129 -7.66 -16.42 7.67
C PRO A 129 -8.32 -15.06 7.88
N GLN A 130 -9.59 -15.07 8.30
CA GLN A 130 -10.31 -13.88 8.74
C GLN A 130 -10.81 -14.08 10.17
N GLY A 131 -10.81 -12.99 10.94
CA GLY A 131 -11.23 -13.02 12.33
C GLY A 131 -10.16 -13.58 13.27
N PHE A 132 -10.59 -14.02 14.45
CA PHE A 132 -9.71 -14.44 15.53
C PHE A 132 -9.00 -15.77 15.24
N MET A 133 -7.70 -15.81 15.52
CA MET A 133 -6.85 -16.99 15.45
C MET A 133 -6.03 -17.13 16.74
N GLU A 134 -6.11 -18.29 17.39
CA GLU A 134 -5.24 -18.61 18.55
C GLU A 134 -3.77 -18.68 18.13
N ARG A 135 -3.51 -19.23 16.95
CA ARG A 135 -2.18 -19.29 16.34
C ARG A 135 -2.29 -19.29 14.82
N TYR A 136 -1.42 -18.53 14.17
CA TYR A 136 -1.25 -18.53 12.72
C TYR A 136 0.22 -18.29 12.38
N ASP A 137 0.79 -19.16 11.56
CA ASP A 137 2.15 -19.03 11.04
C ASP A 137 2.09 -19.04 9.51
N LEU A 138 2.75 -18.08 8.87
CA LEU A 138 2.88 -17.97 7.42
C LEU A 138 4.36 -17.77 7.08
N GLU A 139 4.89 -18.64 6.21
CA GLU A 139 6.19 -18.48 5.59
C GLU A 139 6.03 -18.52 4.07
N ILE A 140 6.51 -17.49 3.38
CA ILE A 140 6.49 -17.42 1.91
C ILE A 140 7.92 -17.16 1.43
N VAL A 141 8.46 -18.11 0.68
CA VAL A 141 9.67 -17.85 -0.12
C VAL A 141 9.27 -16.89 -1.25
N ASN A 142 9.93 -15.75 -1.27
CA ASN A 142 9.58 -14.60 -2.08
C ASN A 142 10.86 -14.07 -2.74
N ASN A 143 10.75 -13.57 -3.98
CA ASN A 143 11.85 -12.96 -4.72
C ASN A 143 13.16 -13.79 -4.64
N GLU A 144 13.13 -14.97 -5.27
CA GLU A 144 14.22 -15.97 -5.27
C GLU A 144 14.42 -16.65 -3.91
N ASN A 145 15.08 -15.98 -2.97
CA ASN A 145 15.48 -16.56 -1.68
C ASN A 145 15.08 -15.70 -0.48
N ALA A 146 14.35 -14.60 -0.70
CA ALA A 146 13.83 -13.83 0.42
C ALA A 146 12.67 -14.59 1.09
N MET A 147 12.38 -14.28 2.35
CA MET A 147 11.36 -14.97 3.11
C MET A 147 10.51 -14.00 3.94
N ILE A 148 9.22 -13.94 3.61
CA ILE A 148 8.23 -13.28 4.46
C ILE A 148 7.84 -14.27 5.56
N LYS A 149 7.95 -13.83 6.82
CA LYS A 149 7.55 -14.62 8.00
C LYS A 149 6.56 -13.84 8.85
N ILE A 150 5.42 -14.46 9.14
CA ILE A 150 4.42 -13.92 10.07
C ILE A 150 4.09 -15.02 11.07
N SER A 151 4.34 -14.75 12.34
CA SER A 151 3.86 -15.59 13.45
C SER A 151 2.93 -14.76 14.32
N ALA A 152 1.68 -15.17 14.41
CA ALA A 152 0.64 -14.49 15.17
C ALA A 152 0.04 -15.43 16.22
N LYS A 153 -0.19 -14.91 17.42
CA LYS A 153 -0.85 -15.61 18.53
C LYS A 153 -1.99 -14.78 19.09
N ASN A 154 -3.12 -15.44 19.36
CA ASN A 154 -4.31 -14.82 19.96
C ASN A 154 -4.71 -13.50 19.28
N SER A 155 -4.63 -13.45 17.95
CA SER A 155 -4.77 -12.21 17.19
C SER A 155 -5.94 -12.29 16.22
N GLU A 156 -6.50 -11.14 15.87
CA GLU A 156 -7.60 -11.01 14.91
C GLU A 156 -7.07 -10.49 13.57
N PHE A 157 -7.35 -11.22 12.49
CA PHE A 157 -7.06 -10.79 11.12
C PHE A 157 -8.26 -10.05 10.55
N THR A 158 -8.15 -8.73 10.48
CA THR A 158 -9.25 -7.84 10.06
C THR A 158 -9.37 -7.74 8.53
N ASP A 159 -8.24 -7.77 7.83
CA ASP A 159 -8.18 -7.79 6.38
C ASP A 159 -6.81 -8.30 5.88
N TRP A 160 -6.75 -8.57 4.58
CA TRP A 160 -5.52 -8.92 3.88
C TRP A 160 -5.34 -8.06 2.64
N GLY A 161 -4.10 -7.92 2.21
CA GLY A 161 -3.74 -7.27 0.96
C GLY A 161 -2.71 -8.12 0.24
N ALA A 162 -2.65 -7.99 -1.08
CA ALA A 162 -1.53 -8.49 -1.83
C ALA A 162 -1.18 -7.52 -2.97
N THR A 163 0.08 -7.17 -3.10
CA THR A 163 0.63 -6.56 -4.30
C THR A 163 1.39 -7.62 -5.08
N LEU A 164 0.90 -7.97 -6.27
CA LEU A 164 1.62 -8.83 -7.21
C LEU A 164 2.64 -7.99 -7.96
N ASP A 165 3.92 -8.16 -7.62
CA ASP A 165 5.00 -7.34 -8.12
C ASP A 165 5.49 -7.83 -9.48
N LYS A 166 6.15 -8.99 -9.55
CA LYS A 166 6.59 -9.59 -10.81
C LYS A 166 6.63 -11.11 -10.76
N TYR A 167 6.42 -11.75 -11.90
CA TYR A 167 6.58 -13.21 -12.07
C TYR A 167 5.79 -14.01 -11.03
N THR A 168 4.56 -13.59 -10.74
CA THR A 168 3.70 -14.30 -9.81
C THR A 168 2.75 -15.25 -10.54
N ASP A 169 2.44 -16.40 -9.93
CA ASP A 169 1.32 -17.27 -10.34
C ASP A 169 0.54 -17.73 -9.10
N ILE A 170 -0.40 -16.89 -8.70
CA ILE A 170 -1.02 -16.96 -7.38
C ILE A 170 -2.51 -17.22 -7.49
N THR A 171 -3.00 -18.18 -6.70
CA THR A 171 -4.42 -18.37 -6.45
C THR A 171 -4.76 -17.96 -5.02
N PHE A 172 -5.64 -16.98 -4.84
CA PHE A 172 -6.27 -16.74 -3.54
C PHE A 172 -7.62 -17.45 -3.49
N ARG A 173 -7.88 -18.14 -2.38
CA ARG A 173 -9.12 -18.90 -2.17
C ARG A 173 -9.77 -18.53 -0.83
N ASN A 174 -11.10 -18.41 -0.82
CA ASN A 174 -11.89 -18.22 0.40
C ASN A 174 -11.38 -17.05 1.27
N SER A 175 -10.95 -15.97 0.61
CA SER A 175 -10.27 -14.85 1.25
C SER A 175 -11.07 -13.56 1.06
N LYS A 176 -10.75 -12.56 1.89
CA LYS A 176 -11.19 -11.17 1.74
C LYS A 176 -9.93 -10.35 1.70
N MET A 177 -9.78 -9.54 0.66
CA MET A 177 -8.54 -8.81 0.49
C MET A 177 -8.65 -7.56 -0.37
N THR A 178 -7.59 -6.77 -0.33
CA THR A 178 -7.26 -5.74 -1.31
C THR A 178 -6.20 -6.27 -2.28
N ILE A 179 -6.23 -5.86 -3.55
CA ILE A 179 -5.31 -6.38 -4.56
C ILE A 179 -4.64 -5.25 -5.34
N GLY A 180 -3.32 -5.18 -5.20
CA GLY A 180 -2.41 -4.44 -6.06
C GLY A 180 -1.84 -5.38 -7.14
N ILE A 181 -1.65 -4.84 -8.33
CA ILE A 181 -1.00 -5.57 -9.42
C ILE A 181 -0.11 -4.61 -10.19
N ASN A 182 1.17 -4.95 -10.28
CA ASN A 182 2.16 -4.09 -10.88
C ASN A 182 2.38 -4.47 -12.34
N ALA A 183 2.57 -3.46 -13.19
CA ALA A 183 3.19 -3.62 -14.50
C ALA A 183 4.52 -2.88 -14.54
N GLY A 184 5.53 -3.47 -15.16
CA GLY A 184 6.86 -2.87 -15.28
C GLY A 184 7.77 -3.05 -14.07
N SER A 185 7.38 -3.88 -13.10
CA SER A 185 8.26 -4.25 -11.98
C SER A 185 9.44 -5.14 -12.40
N ASP A 186 9.40 -5.74 -13.59
CA ASP A 186 10.56 -6.35 -14.21
C ASP A 186 11.42 -5.30 -14.92
N TRP A 187 12.48 -4.86 -14.23
CA TRP A 187 13.46 -3.91 -14.74
C TRP A 187 14.18 -4.35 -16.03
N SER A 188 14.19 -5.65 -16.35
CA SER A 188 14.76 -6.15 -17.60
C SER A 188 13.83 -6.01 -18.81
N ARG A 189 12.55 -5.68 -18.58
CA ARG A 189 11.51 -5.52 -19.61
C ARG A 189 10.82 -4.16 -19.47
N PRO A 190 11.49 -3.06 -19.89
CA PRO A 190 10.96 -1.72 -19.74
C PRO A 190 9.74 -1.46 -20.61
N SER A 191 8.93 -0.50 -20.16
CA SER A 191 7.78 0.06 -20.88
C SER A 191 6.73 -0.95 -21.35
N PRO A 192 6.31 -1.93 -20.51
CA PRO A 192 5.21 -2.81 -20.88
C PRO A 192 3.92 -2.01 -21.07
N LYS A 193 3.05 -2.51 -21.95
CA LYS A 193 1.72 -1.94 -22.18
C LYS A 193 0.66 -2.94 -21.76
N VAL A 194 -0.18 -2.55 -20.82
CA VAL A 194 -1.21 -3.42 -20.24
C VAL A 194 -2.56 -2.74 -20.34
N GLN A 195 -3.60 -3.55 -20.59
CA GLN A 195 -4.98 -3.13 -20.45
C GLN A 195 -5.69 -4.04 -19.46
N VAL A 196 -6.44 -3.45 -18.54
CA VAL A 196 -7.24 -4.18 -17.56
C VAL A 196 -8.60 -3.52 -17.41
N SER A 197 -9.64 -4.32 -17.18
CA SER A 197 -10.99 -3.79 -17.06
C SER A 197 -11.86 -4.61 -16.12
N GLY A 198 -12.91 -3.98 -15.60
CA GLY A 198 -13.93 -4.68 -14.81
C GLY A 198 -13.45 -5.11 -13.42
N LEU A 199 -12.41 -4.47 -12.88
CA LEU A 199 -11.93 -4.69 -11.52
C LEU A 199 -12.94 -4.08 -10.54
N LYS A 200 -13.91 -4.89 -10.08
CA LYS A 200 -15.01 -4.45 -9.21
C LYS A 200 -14.83 -4.89 -7.76
N ASN A 201 -15.41 -4.12 -6.84
CA ASN A 201 -15.59 -4.54 -5.46
C ASN A 201 -16.73 -5.56 -5.39
N LYS A 202 -16.38 -6.84 -5.28
CA LYS A 202 -17.32 -7.97 -5.25
C LYS A 202 -16.62 -9.28 -4.85
N VAL A 203 -17.43 -10.32 -4.67
CA VAL A 203 -16.97 -11.71 -4.64
C VAL A 203 -16.70 -12.18 -6.06
N TYR A 204 -15.56 -12.85 -6.26
CA TYR A 204 -15.17 -13.54 -7.48
C TYR A 204 -15.22 -15.05 -7.23
N ASP A 205 -16.07 -15.76 -7.97
CA ASP A 205 -16.26 -17.21 -7.80
C ASP A 205 -15.10 -18.01 -8.37
N ASP A 206 -14.69 -17.69 -9.61
CA ASP A 206 -13.49 -18.18 -10.28
C ASP A 206 -13.08 -17.15 -11.35
N TYR A 207 -12.03 -16.37 -11.07
CA TYR A 207 -11.62 -15.26 -11.93
C TYR A 207 -10.11 -15.30 -12.18
N PRO A 208 -9.68 -15.63 -13.40
CA PRO A 208 -8.30 -15.45 -13.83
C PRO A 208 -8.05 -14.02 -14.30
N LEU A 209 -6.88 -13.48 -13.95
CA LEU A 209 -6.38 -12.20 -14.42
C LEU A 209 -4.89 -12.34 -14.73
N GLU A 210 -4.49 -11.91 -15.92
CA GLU A 210 -3.07 -11.77 -16.29
C GLU A 210 -2.77 -10.30 -16.56
N VAL A 211 -1.73 -9.78 -15.92
CA VAL A 211 -1.23 -8.40 -16.09
C VAL A 211 0.28 -8.46 -16.13
N ASP A 212 0.87 -8.07 -17.25
CA ASP A 212 2.31 -8.10 -17.49
C ASP A 212 2.95 -9.47 -17.19
N THR A 213 3.76 -9.58 -16.14
CA THR A 213 4.42 -10.83 -15.72
C THR A 213 3.63 -11.61 -14.67
N ASN A 214 2.47 -11.10 -14.25
CA ASN A 214 1.73 -11.59 -13.10
C ASN A 214 0.46 -12.32 -13.54
N LYS A 215 0.25 -13.49 -12.93
CA LYS A 215 -0.97 -14.28 -13.04
C LYS A 215 -1.64 -14.38 -11.67
N LEU A 216 -2.93 -14.10 -11.67
CA LEU A 216 -3.80 -14.15 -10.50
C LEU A 216 -5.01 -15.03 -10.82
N ARG A 217 -5.40 -15.86 -9.87
CA ARG A 217 -6.70 -16.51 -9.86
C ARG A 217 -7.39 -16.27 -8.52
N LEU A 218 -8.64 -15.85 -8.57
CA LEU A 218 -9.49 -15.65 -7.39
C LEU A 218 -10.56 -16.72 -7.36
N ILE A 219 -10.66 -17.46 -6.26
CA ILE A 219 -11.69 -18.48 -6.08
C ILE A 219 -12.47 -18.20 -4.80
N ASN A 220 -13.78 -17.96 -4.92
CA ASN A 220 -14.63 -17.54 -3.81
C ASN A 220 -13.96 -16.47 -2.92
N THR A 221 -13.45 -15.42 -3.56
CA THR A 221 -12.64 -14.39 -2.89
C THR A 221 -13.31 -13.03 -3.08
N PHE A 222 -13.53 -12.34 -1.96
CA PHE A 222 -14.02 -10.96 -1.98
C PHE A 222 -12.84 -10.01 -2.15
N VAL A 223 -12.87 -9.21 -3.22
CA VAL A 223 -11.92 -8.12 -3.37
C VAL A 223 -12.60 -6.83 -3.00
N ARG A 224 -12.14 -6.21 -1.91
CA ARG A 224 -12.65 -4.93 -1.41
C ARG A 224 -12.22 -3.80 -2.33
N ASP A 225 -10.94 -3.81 -2.70
CA ASP A 225 -10.27 -2.71 -3.36
C ASP A 225 -9.23 -3.21 -4.36
N TRP A 226 -9.09 -2.49 -5.48
CA TRP A 226 -8.07 -2.71 -6.50
C TRP A 226 -7.17 -1.49 -6.63
N TYR A 227 -5.86 -1.69 -6.71
CA TYR A 227 -4.89 -0.61 -6.90
C TYR A 227 -3.77 -1.02 -7.85
N PRO A 228 -4.04 -1.11 -9.17
CA PRO A 228 -3.00 -1.38 -10.16
C PRO A 228 -1.95 -0.26 -10.17
N GLN A 229 -0.67 -0.62 -10.32
CA GLN A 229 0.46 0.31 -10.27
C GLN A 229 1.38 0.11 -11.47
N ALA A 230 2.07 1.17 -11.87
CA ALA A 230 3.00 1.16 -13.00
C ALA A 230 4.41 1.61 -12.58
N TRP A 231 5.40 0.94 -13.14
CA TRP A 231 6.83 1.20 -12.93
C TRP A 231 7.59 1.14 -14.27
N ASN A 232 8.84 1.61 -14.30
CA ASN A 232 9.77 1.40 -15.41
C ASN A 232 9.19 1.80 -16.80
N GLY A 233 8.57 2.99 -16.88
CA GLY A 233 7.95 3.51 -18.11
C GLY A 233 6.72 2.74 -18.59
N ALA A 234 6.14 1.87 -17.76
CA ALA A 234 4.95 1.10 -18.12
C ALA A 234 3.76 2.01 -18.44
N GLN A 235 2.93 1.56 -19.38
CA GLN A 235 1.65 2.17 -19.70
C GLN A 235 0.52 1.21 -19.34
N ILE A 236 -0.35 1.62 -18.41
CA ILE A 236 -1.54 0.84 -18.03
C ILE A 236 -2.79 1.60 -18.44
N GLU A 237 -3.71 0.93 -19.12
CA GLU A 237 -5.07 1.42 -19.33
C GLU A 237 -6.05 0.60 -18.49
N ILE A 238 -6.78 1.28 -17.61
CA ILE A 238 -7.74 0.72 -16.67
C ILE A 238 -9.12 1.24 -17.03
N SER A 239 -10.10 0.36 -17.19
CA SER A 239 -11.47 0.78 -17.51
C SER A 239 -12.55 0.11 -16.68
N ASN A 240 -13.69 0.77 -16.51
CA ASN A 240 -14.88 0.23 -15.86
C ASN A 240 -14.60 -0.40 -14.49
N SER A 241 -13.75 0.23 -13.68
CA SER A 241 -13.19 -0.35 -12.45
C SER A 241 -13.52 0.47 -11.20
N ASP A 242 -13.44 -0.22 -10.06
CA ASP A 242 -13.60 0.29 -8.71
C ASP A 242 -12.22 0.23 -8.04
N LEU A 243 -11.54 1.37 -8.03
CA LEU A 243 -10.16 1.50 -7.58
C LEU A 243 -10.13 2.11 -6.18
N ALA A 244 -9.18 1.66 -5.37
CA ALA A 244 -8.85 2.35 -4.12
C ALA A 244 -7.96 3.55 -4.41
N ASP A 245 -6.80 3.63 -3.79
CA ASP A 245 -5.81 4.64 -4.07
C ASP A 245 -4.94 4.27 -5.27
N ILE A 246 -4.71 5.25 -6.12
CA ILE A 246 -3.74 5.18 -7.20
C ILE A 246 -2.62 6.13 -6.81
N ALA A 247 -1.74 5.67 -5.93
CA ALA A 247 -0.75 6.50 -5.23
C ALA A 247 0.70 6.05 -5.39
N ASN A 248 0.92 4.78 -5.75
CA ASN A 248 2.22 4.12 -5.69
C ASN A 248 2.69 3.68 -7.09
N SER A 249 2.67 4.60 -8.05
CA SER A 249 3.38 4.41 -9.34
C SER A 249 4.65 5.25 -9.35
N GLY A 250 5.63 4.86 -10.16
CA GLY A 250 6.92 5.54 -10.22
C GLY A 250 7.46 5.73 -11.63
N GLN A 251 8.61 6.42 -11.68
CA GLN A 251 9.36 6.80 -12.87
C GLN A 251 8.51 7.58 -13.89
N ASP A 252 8.73 7.35 -15.18
CA ASP A 252 8.06 7.96 -16.32
C ASP A 252 6.83 7.15 -16.78
N SER A 253 6.20 6.40 -15.88
CA SER A 253 5.03 5.58 -16.19
C SER A 253 3.78 6.39 -16.49
N THR A 254 2.87 5.81 -17.29
CA THR A 254 1.59 6.43 -17.67
C THR A 254 0.41 5.54 -17.33
N ILE A 255 -0.55 6.06 -16.56
CA ILE A 255 -1.76 5.33 -16.17
C ILE A 255 -2.96 6.09 -16.73
N ILE A 256 -3.76 5.38 -17.54
CA ILE A 256 -4.96 5.91 -18.19
C ILE A 256 -6.17 5.22 -17.55
N ILE A 257 -7.05 5.99 -16.95
CA ILE A 257 -8.23 5.50 -16.23
C ILE A 257 -9.49 6.01 -16.95
N ARG A 258 -10.39 5.10 -17.31
CA ARG A 258 -11.62 5.42 -18.05
C ARG A 258 -12.85 4.87 -17.34
N ASN A 259 -13.93 5.65 -17.28
CA ASN A 259 -15.23 5.18 -16.77
C ASN A 259 -15.12 4.46 -15.42
N SER A 260 -14.27 4.97 -14.52
CA SER A 260 -13.92 4.29 -13.27
C SER A 260 -14.08 5.21 -12.08
N LYS A 261 -14.11 4.62 -10.88
CA LYS A 261 -14.04 5.35 -9.63
C LYS A 261 -12.71 5.06 -8.93
N ALA A 262 -12.12 6.06 -8.29
CA ALA A 262 -10.95 5.92 -7.44
C ALA A 262 -11.19 6.62 -6.08
N SER A 263 -10.59 6.09 -5.02
CA SER A 263 -10.65 6.71 -3.70
C SER A 263 -9.77 7.96 -3.63
N ILE A 264 -8.50 7.86 -4.06
CA ILE A 264 -7.51 8.96 -4.03
C ILE A 264 -6.62 8.81 -5.27
N ALA A 265 -6.12 9.92 -5.82
CA ALA A 265 -5.10 9.89 -6.87
C ALA A 265 -3.88 10.73 -6.46
N THR A 266 -2.73 10.07 -6.29
CA THR A 266 -1.48 10.74 -5.92
C THR A 266 -0.40 10.36 -6.93
N ALA A 267 0.08 11.33 -7.71
CA ALA A 267 1.19 11.11 -8.65
C ALA A 267 2.48 11.66 -8.05
N ARG A 268 3.60 10.94 -8.27
CA ARG A 268 4.95 11.27 -7.80
C ARG A 268 5.96 11.09 -8.92
N GLU A 269 7.19 11.53 -8.72
CA GLU A 269 8.28 11.43 -9.71
C GLU A 269 7.87 12.03 -11.07
N GLN A 270 7.97 11.29 -12.18
CA GLN A 270 7.60 11.72 -13.53
C GLN A 270 6.31 11.04 -14.04
N VAL A 271 5.49 10.52 -13.12
CA VAL A 271 4.30 9.75 -13.45
C VAL A 271 3.24 10.62 -14.10
N THR A 272 2.58 10.08 -15.13
CA THR A 272 1.42 10.72 -15.76
C THR A 272 0.14 9.92 -15.52
N TYR A 273 -0.85 10.54 -14.86
CA TYR A 273 -2.20 10.01 -14.77
C TYR A 273 -3.15 10.73 -15.72
N LYS A 274 -4.03 9.99 -16.39
CA LYS A 274 -5.08 10.53 -17.23
C LYS A 274 -6.41 9.88 -16.91
N PHE A 275 -7.32 10.65 -16.32
CA PHE A 275 -8.67 10.22 -16.01
C PHE A 275 -9.64 10.73 -17.08
N TYR A 276 -10.51 9.83 -17.57
CA TYR A 276 -11.57 10.13 -18.53
C TYR A 276 -12.90 9.64 -17.97
N ASP A 277 -13.90 10.53 -17.93
CA ASP A 277 -15.28 10.18 -17.58
C ASP A 277 -15.36 9.42 -16.25
N SER A 278 -14.57 9.85 -15.28
CA SER A 278 -14.31 9.11 -14.02
C SER A 278 -14.72 9.92 -12.79
N ALA A 279 -14.65 9.29 -11.62
CA ALA A 279 -14.87 9.96 -10.34
C ALA A 279 -13.73 9.66 -9.36
N ILE A 280 -13.30 10.66 -8.61
CA ILE A 280 -12.33 10.55 -7.54
C ILE A 280 -13.00 11.04 -6.25
N GLU A 281 -13.13 10.16 -5.27
CA GLU A 281 -13.90 10.39 -4.05
C GLU A 281 -13.15 11.25 -3.01
N GLY A 282 -11.82 11.22 -3.05
CA GLY A 282 -10.92 11.93 -2.16
C GLY A 282 -10.04 12.93 -2.90
N ASP A 283 -8.85 13.16 -2.34
CA ASP A 283 -7.92 14.17 -2.85
C ASP A 283 -7.22 13.73 -4.14
N VAL A 284 -6.82 14.73 -4.93
CA VAL A 284 -5.94 14.58 -6.09
C VAL A 284 -4.66 15.37 -5.84
N ILE A 285 -3.53 14.70 -5.84
CA ILE A 285 -2.26 15.30 -5.42
C ILE A 285 -1.19 15.01 -6.49
N ALA A 286 -0.60 16.07 -7.05
CA ALA A 286 0.54 15.96 -7.95
C ALA A 286 1.81 16.42 -7.23
N HIS A 287 2.81 15.53 -7.14
CA HIS A 287 4.13 15.80 -6.57
C HIS A 287 5.22 15.89 -7.66
N ASP A 288 6.40 16.35 -7.26
CA ASP A 288 7.64 16.27 -8.04
C ASP A 288 7.48 16.83 -9.45
N ASP A 289 7.67 16.04 -10.52
CA ASP A 289 7.49 16.44 -11.92
C ASP A 289 6.27 15.74 -12.57
N SER A 290 5.37 15.22 -11.74
CA SER A 290 4.23 14.41 -12.17
C SER A 290 3.12 15.24 -12.80
N LYS A 291 2.26 14.59 -13.58
CA LYS A 291 1.12 15.24 -14.25
C LYS A 291 -0.15 14.43 -14.07
N ILE A 292 -1.23 15.09 -13.65
CA ILE A 292 -2.56 14.49 -13.57
C ILE A 292 -3.49 15.25 -14.50
N TYR A 293 -4.07 14.55 -15.46
CA TYR A 293 -5.07 15.08 -16.38
C TYR A 293 -6.45 14.54 -16.03
N LEU A 294 -7.41 15.45 -15.89
CA LEU A 294 -8.79 15.18 -15.49
C LEU A 294 -9.73 15.62 -16.62
N TYR A 295 -10.12 14.67 -17.46
CA TYR A 295 -11.06 14.89 -18.57
C TYR A 295 -12.45 14.43 -18.15
N ASN A 296 -13.41 15.37 -18.10
CA ASN A 296 -14.77 15.10 -17.63
C ASN A 296 -14.80 14.25 -16.33
N THR A 297 -13.88 14.53 -15.41
CA THR A 297 -13.68 13.75 -14.19
C THR A 297 -14.14 14.56 -12.98
N LYS A 298 -14.96 13.94 -12.13
CA LYS A 298 -15.48 14.58 -10.91
C LYS A 298 -14.53 14.30 -9.75
N VAL A 299 -14.07 15.34 -9.07
CA VAL A 299 -13.25 15.24 -7.86
C VAL A 299 -14.05 15.78 -6.69
N LYS A 300 -14.22 14.98 -5.63
CA LYS A 300 -14.93 15.40 -4.40
C LYS A 300 -14.00 16.00 -3.36
N GLY A 301 -12.75 15.53 -3.29
CA GLY A 301 -11.74 16.07 -2.38
C GLY A 301 -11.08 17.33 -2.92
N LYS A 302 -9.94 17.67 -2.32
CA LYS A 302 -9.13 18.82 -2.73
C LYS A 302 -8.10 18.42 -3.78
N MET A 303 -7.68 19.40 -4.57
CA MET A 303 -6.60 19.26 -5.54
C MET A 303 -5.36 20.02 -5.02
N PHE A 304 -4.20 19.36 -5.02
CA PHE A 304 -2.94 19.92 -4.54
C PHE A 304 -1.84 19.75 -5.58
N GLU A 305 -1.25 20.85 -6.02
CA GLU A 305 0.02 20.88 -6.75
C GLU A 305 1.16 21.12 -5.76
N THR A 306 2.19 20.28 -5.81
CA THR A 306 3.36 20.38 -4.94
C THR A 306 4.64 20.09 -5.72
N GLY A 307 5.74 20.78 -5.39
CA GLY A 307 6.94 20.74 -6.24
C GLY A 307 6.65 21.35 -7.62
N ASN A 308 7.02 20.64 -8.69
CA ASN A 308 6.65 20.97 -10.07
C ASN A 308 5.43 20.18 -10.57
N GLY A 309 4.74 19.43 -9.69
CA GLY A 309 3.61 18.58 -10.05
C GLY A 309 2.46 19.43 -10.58
N MET A 310 1.80 18.97 -11.64
CA MET A 310 0.76 19.73 -12.33
C MET A 310 -0.55 18.95 -12.44
N ILE A 311 -1.67 19.65 -12.22
CA ILE A 311 -3.02 19.14 -12.40
C ILE A 311 -3.70 19.94 -13.51
N PHE A 312 -4.22 19.21 -14.51
CA PHE A 312 -4.95 19.78 -15.64
C PHE A 312 -6.40 19.30 -15.63
N VAL A 313 -7.35 20.23 -15.66
CA VAL A 313 -8.79 19.95 -15.81
C VAL A 313 -9.20 20.37 -17.22
N ASN A 314 -9.55 19.39 -18.07
CA ASN A 314 -9.85 19.61 -19.48
C ASN A 314 -8.80 20.49 -20.21
N ASP A 315 -7.52 20.13 -20.03
CA ASP A 315 -6.32 20.82 -20.57
C ASP A 315 -6.02 22.21 -19.98
N GLU A 316 -6.81 22.71 -19.02
CA GLU A 316 -6.51 23.93 -18.26
C GLU A 316 -5.82 23.59 -16.93
N ARG A 317 -4.68 24.24 -16.63
CA ARG A 317 -3.99 24.07 -15.35
C ARG A 317 -4.73 24.86 -14.25
N ILE A 318 -4.86 24.25 -13.06
CA ILE A 318 -5.49 24.89 -11.88
C ILE A 318 -4.57 25.86 -11.15
#